data_AF-A0A060YBL9-F1
#
_entry.id   AF-A0A060YBL9-F1
#
_cell.length_a   1.000
_cell.length_b   1.000
_cell.length_c   1.000
_cell.angle_alpha   90.00
_cell.angle_beta   90.00
_cell.angle_gamma   90.00
#
_symmetry.space_group_name_H-M   'P 1'
#
loop_
_entity.id
_entity.type
_entity.pdbx_description
1 polymer ?
#
loop_
_entity_poly.entity_id
_entity_poly.type
_entity_poly.pdbx_seq_one_letter_code
_entity_poly.pdbx_strand_id
1 'polypeptide(L)'
;MCTDCVYYECVYSEYVVCVLSVCTKSVCTMSMCSEWWCGEERVNYLSLRNGSSTSDSALLVSDWMVSSGDGVCVPRHAPVCVYGASRACEVLRSEVFSSCHTHVPIMPFILRCQKEACQETDVCDVISSYTHLCRQRGLCVHWRSTNLCPMQCPSSMEYDACRTGCVEDCSSIGLSPGNSGVLSGNGSVCITKPTEGCFCPGNTVPLGGECVSPDACNQCVDQHGHTHPYLQSWVPEENTCLICMCLDRQRINCTARPCFDHKAPACGPCEVLREKRESKCCPEYECGMYHITRIFY
;
A
#
# COMPACT_ATOMS: atom_id res chain seq x y z
N MET A 1 10.60 26.28 17.12
CA MET A 1 9.57 25.29 16.73
C MET A 1 10.06 24.67 15.44
N CYS A 2 10.74 23.52 15.51
CA CYS A 2 11.11 22.76 14.32
C CYS A 2 10.05 21.67 14.18
N THR A 3 9.14 21.87 13.24
CA THR A 3 8.16 20.89 12.78
C THR A 3 8.84 19.96 11.77
N ASP A 4 8.82 18.68 12.10
CA ASP A 4 9.03 17.48 11.28
C ASP A 4 9.48 17.66 9.82
N CYS A 5 10.73 17.26 9.56
CA CYS A 5 11.19 16.88 8.21
C CYS A 5 11.69 15.44 8.27
N VAL A 6 10.83 14.50 7.89
CA VAL A 6 11.19 13.13 7.60
C VAL A 6 11.58 13.06 6.12
N TYR A 7 12.84 12.80 5.83
CA TYR A 7 13.32 12.38 4.51
C TYR A 7 14.38 11.30 4.69
N TYR A 8 14.17 10.13 4.06
CA TYR A 8 15.10 9.01 4.03
C TYR A 8 15.48 8.70 2.58
N GLU A 9 16.78 8.64 2.29
CA GLU A 9 17.33 7.93 1.14
C GLU A 9 18.60 7.20 1.61
N CYS A 10 18.52 5.88 1.72
CA CYS A 10 19.68 5.00 1.83
C CYS A 10 19.55 3.94 0.75
N VAL A 11 20.35 4.04 -0.32
CA VAL A 11 20.54 2.92 -1.24
C VAL A 11 22.01 2.52 -1.26
N TYR A 12 22.34 1.62 -0.34
CA TYR A 12 23.51 0.76 -0.39
C TYR A 12 23.07 -0.63 0.07
N SER A 13 22.87 -1.57 -0.86
CA SER A 13 22.76 -3.00 -0.54
C SER A 13 24.17 -3.54 -0.28
N GLU A 14 24.49 -4.19 0.85
CA GLU A 14 23.84 -5.40 1.38
C GLU A 14 23.48 -5.43 2.90
N TYR A 15 23.45 -4.31 3.64
CA TYR A 15 23.03 -4.33 5.05
C TYR A 15 22.21 -3.09 5.46
N VAL A 16 21.02 -3.30 6.01
CA VAL A 16 20.20 -2.27 6.65
C VAL A 16 20.65 -2.09 8.09
N VAL A 17 21.18 -0.92 8.44
CA VAL A 17 21.36 -0.51 9.84
C VAL A 17 20.54 0.76 10.06
N CYS A 18 19.43 0.61 10.78
CA CYS A 18 18.62 1.73 11.24
C CYS A 18 19.12 2.18 12.63
N VAL A 19 19.40 3.47 12.81
CA VAL A 19 19.53 4.07 14.15
C VAL A 19 18.56 5.24 14.26
N LEU A 20 17.65 5.17 15.22
CA LEU A 20 16.88 6.33 15.68
C LEU A 20 17.88 7.33 16.29
N SER A 21 17.91 8.57 15.81
CA SER A 21 18.53 9.65 16.59
C SER A 21 17.50 10.75 16.85
N VAL A 22 17.18 10.91 18.13
CA VAL A 22 16.48 12.08 18.66
C VAL A 22 17.54 13.17 18.78
N CYS A 23 17.47 14.21 17.95
CA CYS A 23 18.33 15.38 18.09
C CYS A 23 17.82 16.27 19.24
N THR A 24 18.13 15.90 20.48
CA THR A 24 18.14 16.85 21.60
C THR A 24 19.54 17.46 21.70
N LYS A 25 19.59 18.80 21.70
CA LYS A 25 20.81 19.62 21.84
C LYS A 25 21.79 18.97 22.84
N SER A 26 22.88 18.40 22.31
CA SER A 26 24.15 18.02 22.97
C SER A 26 24.67 16.60 22.69
N VAL A 27 24.09 15.81 21.78
CA VAL A 27 24.70 14.51 21.37
C VAL A 27 24.63 14.33 19.85
N CYS A 28 25.78 14.34 19.18
CA CYS A 28 25.90 13.88 17.80
C CYS A 28 26.14 12.36 17.82
N THR A 29 25.22 11.59 17.26
CA THR A 29 25.43 10.15 17.05
C THR A 29 26.31 9.95 15.82
N MET A 30 27.54 9.45 16.00
CA MET A 30 28.40 9.01 14.90
C MET A 30 27.85 7.70 14.33
N SER A 31 27.50 7.68 13.05
CA SER A 31 27.07 6.48 12.32
C SER A 31 27.89 6.34 11.03
N MET A 32 27.81 5.20 10.34
CA MET A 32 28.39 5.06 8.98
C MET A 32 27.89 6.15 8.02
N CYS A 33 26.74 6.75 8.32
CA CYS A 33 26.20 7.93 7.69
C CYS A 33 26.37 9.15 8.62
N SER A 34 27.60 9.53 8.94
CA SER A 34 27.92 10.85 9.52
C SER A 34 29.15 11.37 8.78
N GLU A 35 29.21 12.58 8.23
CA GLU A 35 28.55 13.84 8.56
C GLU A 35 28.32 14.59 7.23
N TRP A 36 27.08 14.96 6.87
CA TRP A 36 26.88 15.95 5.80
C TRP A 36 27.16 17.33 6.40
N TRP A 37 28.37 17.82 6.15
CA TRP A 37 28.71 19.22 6.31
C TRP A 37 27.88 20.03 5.30
N CYS A 38 27.02 20.93 5.76
CA CYS A 38 26.46 22.01 4.94
C CYS A 38 27.57 23.03 4.72
N GLY A 39 28.48 22.77 3.78
CA GLY A 39 29.65 23.62 3.51
C GLY A 39 30.35 23.21 2.22
N GLU A 40 30.91 24.20 1.55
CA GLU A 40 31.13 24.23 0.10
C GLU A 40 32.44 23.56 -0.38
N GLU A 41 32.98 22.55 0.32
CA GLU A 41 34.24 21.90 -0.09
C GLU A 41 34.12 20.37 -0.23
N ARG A 42 34.29 19.90 -1.48
CA ARG A 42 34.32 18.48 -1.85
C ARG A 42 35.67 17.87 -1.47
N VAL A 43 35.74 17.15 -0.35
CA VAL A 43 36.89 16.30 -0.05
C VAL A 43 36.40 14.89 0.30
N ASN A 44 36.87 13.89 -0.45
CA ASN A 44 36.50 12.47 -0.34
C ASN A 44 37.17 11.79 0.86
N TYR A 45 36.87 12.20 2.09
CA TYR A 45 37.38 11.53 3.28
C TYR A 45 36.27 10.82 4.04
N LEU A 46 36.50 9.56 4.40
CA LEU A 46 35.58 8.68 5.11
C LEU A 46 35.93 8.67 6.59
N SER A 47 34.96 8.91 7.47
CA SER A 47 35.19 9.02 8.91
C SER A 47 35.13 7.66 9.61
N LEU A 48 36.18 7.32 10.35
CA LEU A 48 36.27 6.14 11.21
C LEU A 48 35.62 6.44 12.59
N ARG A 49 35.29 5.41 13.36
CA ARG A 49 34.69 5.52 14.71
C ARG A 49 35.54 6.32 15.69
N ASN A 50 36.86 6.33 15.49
CA ASN A 50 37.80 7.10 16.29
C ASN A 50 37.87 8.59 15.90
N GLY A 51 37.08 9.04 14.91
CA GLY A 51 37.08 10.41 14.40
C GLY A 51 38.19 10.73 13.39
N SER A 52 39.04 9.76 13.06
CA SER A 52 40.05 9.91 12.01
C SER A 52 39.46 9.71 10.62
N SER A 53 40.14 10.22 9.60
CA SER A 53 39.69 10.19 8.22
C SER A 53 40.52 9.20 7.38
N THR A 54 39.87 8.43 6.50
CA THR A 54 40.51 7.53 5.54
C THR A 54 39.98 7.73 4.12
N SER A 55 40.79 7.39 3.11
CA SER A 55 40.32 7.24 1.72
C SER A 55 40.03 5.78 1.36
N ASP A 56 40.36 4.82 2.23
CA ASP A 56 40.15 3.39 2.01
C ASP A 56 38.74 2.98 2.47
N SER A 57 37.89 2.65 1.49
CA SER A 57 36.54 2.17 1.73
C SER A 57 36.49 0.82 2.48
N ALA A 58 37.48 -0.05 2.30
CA ALA A 58 37.51 -1.33 2.98
C ALA A 58 37.81 -1.15 4.48
N LEU A 59 38.72 -0.22 4.79
CA LEU A 59 39.03 0.16 6.16
C LEU A 59 37.80 0.74 6.87
N LEU A 60 37.06 1.64 6.21
CA LEU A 60 35.80 2.18 6.73
C LEU A 60 34.82 1.06 7.08
N VAL A 61 34.54 0.16 6.12
CA VAL A 61 33.57 -0.92 6.34
C VAL A 61 34.01 -1.78 7.52
N SER A 62 35.29 -2.16 7.59
CA SER A 62 35.82 -3.00 8.68
C SER A 62 35.76 -2.34 10.06
N ASP A 63 36.04 -1.03 10.15
CA ASP A 63 36.02 -0.28 11.41
C ASP A 63 34.59 -0.12 11.94
N TRP A 64 33.62 -0.01 11.03
CA TRP A 64 32.21 0.12 11.37
C TRP A 64 31.45 -1.20 11.47
N MET A 65 32.07 -2.36 11.17
CA MET A 65 31.45 -3.67 11.38
C MET A 65 31.13 -3.89 12.87
N VAL A 66 29.92 -4.39 13.14
CA VAL A 66 29.52 -4.87 14.46
C VAL A 66 29.47 -6.39 14.39
N SER A 67 30.32 -7.07 15.15
CA SER A 67 30.34 -8.53 15.20
C SER A 67 29.03 -9.05 15.80
N SER A 68 28.29 -9.85 15.04
CA SER A 68 27.11 -10.57 15.51
C SER A 68 27.45 -12.06 15.61
N GLY A 69 27.87 -12.51 16.80
CA GLY A 69 28.30 -13.89 17.06
C GLY A 69 29.75 -14.20 16.65
N ASP A 70 30.07 -15.49 16.46
CA ASP A 70 31.42 -16.00 16.11
C ASP A 70 31.77 -15.88 14.61
N GLY A 71 30.93 -15.20 13.82
CA GLY A 71 31.15 -15.04 12.38
C GLY A 71 32.15 -13.94 12.05
N VAL A 72 33.18 -14.25 11.25
CA VAL A 72 34.13 -13.27 10.70
C VAL A 72 33.68 -12.88 9.29
N CYS A 73 33.41 -11.59 9.06
CA CYS A 73 33.17 -11.06 7.72
C CYS A 73 34.47 -11.05 6.90
N VAL A 74 34.52 -11.80 5.81
CA VAL A 74 35.67 -11.84 4.90
C VAL A 74 35.37 -11.05 3.61
N PRO A 75 36.29 -10.20 3.12
CA PRO A 75 36.13 -9.53 1.84
C PRO A 75 35.99 -10.55 0.70
N ARG A 76 34.92 -10.43 -0.10
CA ARG A 76 34.77 -11.22 -1.32
C ARG A 76 35.80 -10.77 -2.38
N HIS A 77 36.42 -11.74 -3.06
CA HIS A 77 37.29 -11.46 -4.21
C HIS A 77 36.49 -10.80 -5.34
N ALA A 78 37.09 -9.83 -6.02
CA ALA A 78 36.48 -9.21 -7.20
C ALA A 78 36.32 -10.26 -8.31
N PRO A 79 35.12 -10.41 -8.90
CA PRO A 79 34.92 -11.35 -10.00
C PRO A 79 35.67 -10.90 -11.25
N VAL A 80 36.01 -11.87 -12.10
CA VAL A 80 36.51 -11.60 -13.45
C VAL A 80 35.32 -11.31 -14.35
N CYS A 81 35.28 -10.11 -14.93
CA CYS A 81 34.14 -9.64 -15.70
C CYS A 81 34.13 -10.21 -17.13
N VAL A 82 32.97 -10.73 -17.58
CA VAL A 82 32.78 -11.17 -18.97
C VAL A 82 32.60 -9.97 -19.89
N TYR A 83 33.24 -9.99 -21.07
CA TYR A 83 33.09 -8.94 -22.08
C TYR A 83 31.62 -8.77 -22.49
N GLY A 84 31.10 -7.55 -22.38
CA GLY A 84 29.72 -7.21 -22.78
C GLY A 84 28.65 -7.39 -21.70
N ALA A 85 28.99 -7.88 -20.50
CA ALA A 85 28.06 -7.97 -19.37
C ALA A 85 27.42 -6.60 -19.04
N SER A 86 28.16 -5.52 -19.27
CA SER A 86 27.74 -4.15 -18.97
C SER A 86 26.80 -3.49 -19.99
N ARG A 87 26.35 -4.18 -21.06
CA ARG A 87 25.49 -3.55 -22.08
C ARG A 87 24.19 -2.97 -21.51
N ALA A 88 23.61 -3.60 -20.49
CA ALA A 88 22.43 -3.09 -19.79
C ALA A 88 22.70 -1.74 -19.09
N CYS A 89 23.94 -1.48 -18.65
CA CYS A 89 24.33 -0.24 -18.01
C CYS A 89 24.40 0.95 -18.96
N GLU A 90 24.47 0.73 -20.27
CA GLU A 90 24.48 1.82 -21.26
C GLU A 90 23.17 2.60 -21.28
N VAL A 91 22.06 2.04 -20.76
CA VAL A 91 20.82 2.79 -20.56
C VAL A 91 21.05 4.04 -19.71
N LEU A 92 21.95 3.99 -18.71
CA LEU A 92 22.22 5.14 -17.85
C LEU A 92 22.77 6.32 -18.67
N ARG A 93 23.53 6.04 -19.74
CA ARG A 93 24.08 7.07 -20.64
C ARG A 93 23.12 7.51 -21.74
N SER A 94 21.99 6.82 -21.90
CA SER A 94 21.05 7.12 -22.97
C SER A 94 20.35 8.46 -22.76
N GLU A 95 19.73 8.96 -23.82
CA GLU A 95 19.03 10.24 -23.85
C GLU A 95 17.88 10.34 -22.83
N VAL A 96 17.29 9.22 -22.41
CA VAL A 96 16.19 9.20 -21.42
C VAL A 96 16.63 9.76 -20.06
N PHE A 97 17.93 9.72 -19.76
CA PHE A 97 18.51 10.27 -18.52
C PHE A 97 19.20 11.62 -18.73
N SER A 98 19.25 12.16 -19.95
CA SER A 98 20.00 13.39 -20.28
C SER A 98 19.66 14.57 -19.36
N SER A 99 18.36 14.81 -19.11
CA SER A 99 17.89 15.83 -18.18
C SER A 99 18.36 15.58 -16.75
N CYS A 100 18.46 14.32 -16.32
CA CYS A 100 18.90 13.96 -14.97
C CYS A 100 20.41 14.10 -14.78
N HIS A 101 21.21 13.91 -15.83
CA HIS A 101 22.68 14.01 -15.76
C HIS A 101 23.15 15.38 -15.28
N THR A 102 22.38 16.44 -15.51
CA THR A 102 22.68 17.81 -15.05
C THR A 102 22.46 17.99 -13.54
N HIS A 103 21.68 17.12 -12.91
CA HIS A 103 21.30 17.22 -11.49
C HIS A 103 21.94 16.13 -10.61
N VAL A 104 22.20 14.94 -11.17
CA VAL A 104 22.70 13.78 -10.44
C VAL A 104 23.91 13.19 -11.18
N PRO A 105 25.11 13.18 -10.58
CA PRO A 105 26.31 12.59 -11.18
C PRO A 105 26.11 11.12 -11.53
N ILE A 106 26.30 10.78 -12.81
CA ILE A 106 26.06 9.42 -13.32
C ILE A 106 27.22 8.43 -13.05
N MET A 107 28.46 8.92 -12.96
CA MET A 107 29.66 8.07 -12.93
C MET A 107 29.65 7.00 -11.82
N PRO A 108 29.24 7.30 -10.57
CA PRO A 108 29.16 6.28 -9.52
C PRO A 108 28.17 5.14 -9.85
N PHE A 109 27.04 5.47 -10.49
CA PHE A 109 26.01 4.50 -10.88
C PHE A 109 26.46 3.62 -12.03
N ILE A 110 27.19 4.16 -13.00
CA ILE A 110 27.83 3.38 -14.07
C ILE A 110 28.81 2.36 -13.48
N LEU A 111 29.72 2.82 -12.61
CA LEU A 111 30.74 1.94 -12.01
C LEU A 111 30.08 0.84 -11.17
N ARG A 112 29.02 1.18 -10.42
CA ARG A 112 28.26 0.18 -9.65
C ARG A 112 27.52 -0.79 -10.57
N CYS A 113 26.82 -0.29 -11.59
CA CYS A 113 26.09 -1.14 -12.54
C CYS A 113 27.04 -2.11 -13.24
N GLN A 114 28.21 -1.64 -13.67
CA GLN A 114 29.23 -2.51 -14.28
C GLN A 114 29.70 -3.58 -13.31
N LYS A 115 29.93 -3.23 -12.04
CA LYS A 115 30.29 -4.21 -11.01
C LYS A 115 29.19 -5.26 -10.79
N GLU A 116 27.93 -4.86 -10.69
CA GLU A 116 26.79 -5.79 -10.55
C GLU A 116 26.67 -6.69 -11.79
N ALA A 117 26.78 -6.12 -12.98
CA ALA A 117 26.79 -6.87 -14.23
C ALA A 117 27.94 -7.92 -14.26
N CYS A 118 29.12 -7.58 -13.75
CA CYS A 118 30.24 -8.53 -13.62
C CYS A 118 29.98 -9.65 -12.60
N GLN A 119 29.12 -9.39 -11.61
CA GLN A 119 28.74 -10.34 -10.57
C GLN A 119 27.52 -11.19 -10.98
N GLU A 120 26.98 -10.97 -12.18
CA GLU A 120 25.71 -11.55 -12.66
C GLU A 120 24.53 -11.28 -11.69
N THR A 121 24.59 -10.14 -10.99
CA THR A 121 23.54 -9.66 -10.09
C THR A 121 22.60 -8.68 -10.78
N ASP A 122 21.50 -8.32 -10.12
CA ASP A 122 20.44 -7.51 -10.72
C ASP A 122 20.86 -6.04 -10.92
N VAL A 123 21.19 -5.69 -12.17
CA VAL A 123 21.50 -4.31 -12.58
C VAL A 123 20.28 -3.37 -12.51
N CYS A 124 19.06 -3.92 -12.50
CA CYS A 124 17.83 -3.15 -12.48
C CYS A 124 17.69 -2.33 -11.20
N ASP A 125 18.21 -2.82 -10.07
CA ASP A 125 18.20 -2.10 -8.81
C ASP A 125 19.06 -0.82 -8.88
N VAL A 126 20.24 -0.91 -9.49
CA VAL A 126 21.12 0.26 -9.67
C VAL A 126 20.47 1.31 -10.56
N ILE A 127 19.84 0.88 -11.66
CA ILE A 127 19.17 1.79 -12.60
C ILE A 127 17.91 2.39 -11.96
N SER A 128 17.13 1.59 -11.24
CA SER A 128 15.97 2.04 -10.47
C SER A 128 16.35 3.10 -9.43
N SER A 129 17.48 2.91 -8.76
CA SER A 129 18.01 3.85 -7.76
C SER A 129 18.43 5.18 -8.38
N TYR A 130 19.12 5.14 -9.53
CA TYR A 130 19.45 6.37 -10.25
C TYR A 130 18.18 7.11 -10.70
N THR A 131 17.21 6.37 -11.25
CA THR A 131 15.91 6.89 -11.65
C THR A 131 15.16 7.52 -10.48
N HIS A 132 15.22 6.91 -9.29
CA HIS A 132 14.59 7.46 -8.09
C HIS A 132 15.16 8.85 -7.73
N LEU A 133 16.49 9.02 -7.78
CA LEU A 133 17.12 10.33 -7.56
C LEU A 133 16.70 11.36 -8.61
N CYS A 134 16.54 10.95 -9.88
CA CYS A 134 16.00 11.82 -10.92
C CYS A 134 14.57 12.29 -10.58
N ARG A 135 13.71 11.36 -10.17
CA ARG A 135 12.32 11.66 -9.75
C ARG A 135 12.26 12.57 -8.53
N GLN A 136 13.21 12.44 -7.60
CA GLN A 136 13.32 13.35 -6.47
C GLN A 136 13.57 14.81 -6.90
N ARG A 137 14.15 15.02 -8.09
CA ARG A 137 14.31 16.34 -8.73
C ARG A 137 13.13 16.75 -9.61
N GLY A 138 12.02 15.99 -9.56
CA GLY A 138 10.83 16.23 -10.38
C GLY A 138 10.97 15.74 -11.82
N LEU A 139 12.03 14.99 -12.15
CA LEU A 139 12.26 14.51 -13.51
C LEU A 139 11.64 13.13 -13.70
N CYS A 140 10.73 13.06 -14.67
CA CYS A 140 10.16 11.80 -15.15
C CYS A 140 11.14 11.10 -16.09
N VAL A 141 11.38 9.81 -15.88
CA VAL A 141 12.27 9.00 -16.74
C VAL A 141 11.64 7.63 -17.00
N HIS A 142 11.35 7.34 -18.27
CA HIS A 142 10.87 6.04 -18.74
C HIS A 142 12.03 5.19 -19.27
N TRP A 143 12.63 4.39 -18.39
CA TRP A 143 13.83 3.60 -18.71
C TRP A 143 13.55 2.10 -18.88
N ARG A 144 12.46 1.58 -18.28
CA ARG A 144 12.07 0.17 -18.41
C ARG A 144 11.51 -0.09 -19.81
N SER A 145 11.80 -1.28 -20.32
CA SER A 145 11.23 -1.79 -21.57
C SER A 145 11.02 -3.30 -21.49
N THR A 146 10.37 -3.89 -22.50
CA THR A 146 10.18 -5.35 -22.57
C THR A 146 11.49 -6.14 -22.52
N ASN A 147 12.60 -5.54 -22.95
CA ASN A 147 13.92 -6.16 -23.01
C ASN A 147 14.88 -5.66 -21.91
N LEU A 148 14.46 -4.69 -21.09
CA LEU A 148 15.28 -4.08 -20.05
C LEU A 148 14.44 -3.87 -18.79
N CYS A 149 14.65 -4.75 -17.81
CA CYS A 149 14.03 -4.67 -16.50
C CYS A 149 12.50 -4.50 -16.56
N PRO A 150 11.76 -5.40 -17.26
CA PRO A 150 10.30 -5.30 -17.33
C PRO A 150 9.69 -5.39 -15.92
N MET A 151 8.70 -4.56 -15.64
CA MET A 151 7.93 -4.61 -14.40
C MET A 151 6.53 -5.16 -14.72
N GLN A 152 6.11 -6.17 -13.97
CA GLN A 152 4.78 -6.76 -14.09
C GLN A 152 3.92 -6.26 -12.93
N CYS A 153 2.74 -5.77 -13.25
CA CYS A 153 1.77 -5.30 -12.27
C CYS A 153 0.74 -6.40 -11.95
N PRO A 154 0.28 -6.49 -10.70
CA PRO A 154 -0.75 -7.44 -10.32
C PRO A 154 -2.10 -7.03 -10.89
N SER A 155 -2.97 -8.03 -11.11
CA SER A 155 -4.39 -7.81 -11.39
C SER A 155 -4.64 -6.92 -12.61
N SER A 156 -5.56 -5.97 -12.50
CA SER A 156 -5.97 -4.99 -13.52
C SER A 156 -5.15 -3.69 -13.49
N MET A 157 -4.04 -3.65 -12.75
CA MET A 157 -3.19 -2.46 -12.64
C MET A 157 -2.20 -2.36 -13.80
N GLU A 158 -1.84 -1.12 -14.14
CA GLU A 158 -0.88 -0.81 -15.19
C GLU A 158 0.36 -0.12 -14.62
N TYR A 159 1.51 -0.42 -15.23
CA TYR A 159 2.78 0.21 -14.89
C TYR A 159 2.81 1.66 -15.36
N ASP A 160 3.21 2.57 -14.47
CA ASP A 160 3.53 3.95 -14.81
C ASP A 160 4.84 4.34 -14.12
N ALA A 161 5.77 4.93 -14.87
CA ALA A 161 7.07 5.37 -14.36
C ALA A 161 6.99 6.73 -13.65
N CYS A 162 5.93 7.51 -13.91
CA CYS A 162 5.87 8.93 -13.64
C CYS A 162 4.51 9.40 -13.14
N ARG A 163 3.81 8.56 -12.37
CA ARG A 163 2.53 8.94 -11.79
C ARG A 163 2.71 10.15 -10.87
N THR A 164 1.83 11.13 -11.04
CA THR A 164 1.70 12.31 -10.19
C THR A 164 0.23 12.58 -9.89
N GLY A 165 -0.04 13.35 -8.85
CA GLY A 165 -1.40 13.70 -8.44
C GLY A 165 -1.86 12.91 -7.23
N CYS A 166 -3.08 13.18 -6.79
CA CYS A 166 -3.68 12.48 -5.66
C CYS A 166 -4.24 11.15 -6.13
N VAL A 167 -3.81 10.06 -5.50
CA VAL A 167 -4.38 8.73 -5.75
C VAL A 167 -5.63 8.62 -4.89
N GLU A 168 -6.79 8.52 -5.54
CA GLU A 168 -8.04 8.21 -4.86
C GLU A 168 -8.12 6.71 -4.64
N ASP A 169 -8.44 6.32 -3.41
CA ASP A 169 -8.74 4.93 -3.02
C ASP A 169 -10.20 4.85 -2.60
N CYS A 170 -10.87 3.70 -2.76
CA CYS A 170 -12.24 3.52 -2.29
C CYS A 170 -12.39 3.84 -0.80
N SER A 171 -11.33 3.68 0.00
CA SER A 171 -11.28 4.10 1.41
C SER A 171 -11.49 5.61 1.62
N SER A 172 -11.11 6.42 0.64
CA SER A 172 -11.23 7.89 0.65
C SER A 172 -12.55 8.41 0.06
N ILE A 173 -13.21 7.61 -0.79
CA ILE A 173 -14.46 7.95 -1.50
C ILE A 173 -15.71 7.78 -0.62
N GLY A 174 -15.58 7.16 0.55
CA GLY A 174 -16.69 6.89 1.49
C GLY A 174 -17.34 8.11 2.18
N LEU A 175 -17.21 9.32 1.64
CA LEU A 175 -17.83 10.55 2.16
C LEU A 175 -18.87 11.11 1.18
N SER A 176 -20.06 10.52 1.22
CA SER A 176 -21.34 11.00 0.64
C SER A 176 -21.46 11.11 -0.90
N PRO A 177 -22.58 10.64 -1.48
CA PRO A 177 -22.94 10.93 -2.85
C PRO A 177 -23.46 12.38 -2.95
N GLY A 178 -22.68 13.27 -3.56
CA GLY A 178 -23.13 14.64 -3.83
C GLY A 178 -22.03 15.67 -4.09
N ASN A 179 -20.81 15.42 -3.64
CA ASN A 179 -19.69 16.35 -3.82
C ASN A 179 -18.68 15.80 -4.83
N SER A 180 -19.14 15.65 -6.07
CA SER A 180 -18.21 15.63 -7.22
C SER A 180 -17.67 17.04 -7.37
N GLY A 181 -16.59 17.33 -6.63
CA GLY A 181 -16.00 18.66 -6.57
C GLY A 181 -15.43 18.98 -5.21
N VAL A 182 -14.13 18.77 -5.08
CA VAL A 182 -13.26 19.40 -4.07
C VAL A 182 -13.55 18.98 -2.63
N LEU A 183 -12.95 17.87 -2.19
CA LEU A 183 -12.59 17.69 -0.79
C LEU A 183 -11.07 17.54 -0.65
N SER A 184 -10.40 18.69 -0.79
CA SER A 184 -9.18 18.94 -0.03
C SER A 184 -9.56 18.91 1.45
N GLY A 185 -9.36 17.77 2.10
CA GLY A 185 -9.74 17.56 3.49
C GLY A 185 -9.08 16.33 4.10
N ASN A 186 -7.79 16.46 4.46
CA ASN A 186 -7.06 15.63 5.44
C ASN A 186 -6.90 14.11 5.21
N GLY A 187 -7.15 13.56 4.01
CA GLY A 187 -7.01 12.10 3.77
C GLY A 187 -6.35 11.64 2.46
N SER A 188 -6.26 12.49 1.43
CA SER A 188 -5.67 12.10 0.14
C SER A 188 -4.16 12.27 0.16
N VAL A 189 -3.41 11.17 0.01
CA VAL A 189 -1.95 11.24 -0.19
C VAL A 189 -1.69 11.66 -1.63
N CYS A 190 -1.20 12.89 -1.81
CA CYS A 190 -0.90 13.43 -3.12
C CYS A 190 0.57 13.23 -3.48
N ILE A 191 0.79 12.61 -4.62
CA ILE A 191 2.10 12.37 -5.21
C ILE A 191 2.54 13.66 -5.91
N THR A 192 3.37 14.45 -5.24
CA THR A 192 3.86 15.75 -5.76
C THR A 192 5.09 15.60 -6.66
N LYS A 193 5.83 14.50 -6.51
CA LYS A 193 6.98 14.16 -7.35
C LYS A 193 6.67 12.90 -8.18
N PRO A 194 7.10 12.81 -9.44
CA PRO A 194 6.86 11.63 -10.27
C PRO A 194 7.24 10.36 -9.50
N THR A 195 6.35 9.38 -9.46
CA THR A 195 6.58 8.11 -8.75
C THR A 195 6.30 6.94 -9.69
N GLU A 196 7.17 5.95 -9.64
CA GLU A 196 7.02 4.71 -10.41
C GLU A 196 6.29 3.66 -9.58
N GLY A 197 5.43 2.90 -10.24
CA GLY A 197 4.72 1.80 -9.62
C GLY A 197 3.60 1.28 -10.50
N CYS A 198 2.71 0.50 -9.88
CA CYS A 198 1.51 -0.02 -10.50
C CYS A 198 0.31 0.79 -10.04
N PHE A 199 -0.51 1.23 -10.99
CA PHE A 199 -1.64 2.12 -10.73
C PHE A 199 -2.85 1.69 -11.55
N CYS A 200 -4.04 2.07 -11.09
CA CYS A 200 -5.26 1.80 -11.82
C CYS A 200 -5.38 2.66 -13.09
N PRO A 201 -5.77 2.08 -14.24
CA PRO A 201 -5.88 2.81 -15.49
C PRO A 201 -7.16 3.66 -15.57
N GLY A 202 -7.11 4.74 -16.35
CA GLY A 202 -8.25 5.65 -16.55
C GLY A 202 -8.73 6.28 -15.23
N ASN A 203 -10.05 6.30 -15.04
CA ASN A 203 -10.70 6.85 -13.84
C ASN A 203 -11.12 5.75 -12.86
N THR A 204 -10.38 4.65 -12.80
CA THR A 204 -10.65 3.55 -11.87
C THR A 204 -9.83 3.69 -10.60
N VAL A 205 -10.32 3.12 -9.52
CA VAL A 205 -9.74 3.22 -8.18
C VAL A 205 -9.48 1.83 -7.61
N PRO A 206 -8.41 1.66 -6.80
CA PRO A 206 -8.12 0.37 -6.20
C PRO A 206 -9.19 0.01 -5.17
N LEU A 207 -9.58 -1.26 -5.17
CA LEU A 207 -10.42 -1.88 -4.14
C LEU A 207 -9.98 -3.34 -4.00
N GLY A 208 -9.44 -3.70 -2.83
CA GLY A 208 -9.02 -5.09 -2.56
C GLY A 208 -7.95 -5.63 -3.53
N GLY A 209 -7.16 -4.75 -4.16
CA GLY A 209 -6.13 -5.10 -5.14
C GLY A 209 -6.59 -5.10 -6.61
N GLU A 210 -7.88 -4.88 -6.87
CA GLU A 210 -8.44 -4.75 -8.22
C GLU A 210 -8.83 -3.30 -8.52
N CYS A 211 -8.80 -2.92 -9.79
CA CYS A 211 -9.23 -1.61 -10.25
C CYS A 211 -10.71 -1.63 -10.59
N VAL A 212 -11.50 -0.84 -9.87
CA VAL A 212 -12.96 -0.77 -10.02
C VAL A 212 -13.40 0.65 -10.37
N SER A 213 -14.62 0.81 -10.87
CA SER A 213 -15.19 2.15 -11.05
C SER A 213 -15.43 2.82 -9.67
N PRO A 214 -15.38 4.15 -9.59
CA PRO A 214 -15.67 4.87 -8.34
C PRO A 214 -17.04 4.54 -7.74
N ASP A 215 -18.03 4.23 -8.60
CA ASP A 215 -19.37 3.84 -8.18
C ASP A 215 -19.39 2.51 -7.40
N ALA A 216 -18.45 1.60 -7.71
CA ALA A 216 -18.35 0.30 -7.06
C ALA A 216 -17.88 0.41 -5.59
N CYS A 217 -17.23 1.51 -5.20
CA CYS A 217 -16.80 1.72 -3.82
C CYS A 217 -17.97 1.73 -2.82
N ASN A 218 -19.17 2.12 -3.27
CA ASN A 218 -20.38 2.22 -2.45
C ASN A 218 -21.38 1.08 -2.73
N GLN A 219 -21.00 0.07 -3.51
CA GLN A 219 -21.83 -1.10 -3.81
C GLN A 219 -21.49 -2.24 -2.86
N CYS A 220 -22.51 -2.94 -2.39
CA CYS A 220 -22.36 -4.13 -1.57
C CYS A 220 -22.53 -5.38 -2.44
N VAL A 221 -21.75 -6.42 -2.17
CA VAL A 221 -21.93 -7.72 -2.80
C VAL A 221 -22.49 -8.68 -1.76
N ASP A 222 -23.66 -9.26 -2.03
CA ASP A 222 -24.26 -10.24 -1.13
C ASP A 222 -23.57 -11.61 -1.23
N GLN A 223 -23.99 -12.55 -0.38
CA GLN A 223 -23.42 -13.90 -0.33
C GLN A 223 -23.62 -14.73 -1.61
N HIS A 224 -24.50 -14.31 -2.52
CA HIS A 224 -24.73 -14.92 -3.83
C HIS A 224 -23.96 -14.22 -4.95
N GLY A 225 -23.18 -13.19 -4.62
CA GLY A 225 -22.48 -12.39 -5.61
C GLY A 225 -23.34 -11.32 -6.28
N HIS A 226 -24.58 -11.09 -5.83
CA HIS A 226 -25.39 -10.01 -6.38
C HIS A 226 -24.92 -8.67 -5.84
N THR A 227 -24.78 -7.71 -6.75
CA THR A 227 -24.32 -6.37 -6.42
C THR A 227 -25.51 -5.45 -6.16
N HIS A 228 -25.51 -4.79 -5.00
CA HIS A 228 -26.55 -3.89 -4.53
C HIS A 228 -25.97 -2.46 -4.38
N PRO A 229 -26.45 -1.48 -5.16
CA PRO A 229 -26.15 -0.07 -4.96
C PRO A 229 -26.40 0.46 -3.55
N TYR A 230 -25.73 1.58 -3.24
CA TYR A 230 -25.89 2.31 -1.98
C TYR A 230 -27.37 2.63 -1.70
N LEU A 231 -27.79 2.38 -0.45
CA LEU A 231 -29.17 2.51 0.05
C LEU A 231 -30.21 1.62 -0.63
N GLN A 232 -29.80 0.70 -1.52
CA GLN A 232 -30.72 -0.32 -1.99
C GLN A 232 -31.08 -1.27 -0.85
N SER A 233 -32.38 -1.51 -0.68
CA SER A 233 -32.91 -2.53 0.22
C SER A 233 -33.40 -3.75 -0.56
N TRP A 234 -33.13 -4.95 -0.05
CA TRP A 234 -33.60 -6.21 -0.63
C TRP A 234 -33.98 -7.23 0.44
N VAL A 235 -34.71 -8.26 0.04
CA VAL A 235 -35.04 -9.43 0.87
C VAL A 235 -34.17 -10.59 0.41
N PRO A 236 -33.29 -11.15 1.27
CA PRO A 236 -32.47 -12.31 0.91
C PRO A 236 -33.33 -13.54 0.58
N GLU A 237 -32.85 -14.36 -0.36
CA GLU A 237 -33.54 -15.59 -0.76
C GLU A 237 -33.51 -16.65 0.36
N GLU A 238 -32.45 -16.67 1.17
CA GLU A 238 -32.25 -17.65 2.26
C GLU A 238 -33.11 -17.33 3.47
N ASN A 239 -33.46 -16.06 3.65
CA ASN A 239 -34.24 -15.61 4.78
C ASN A 239 -35.20 -14.48 4.37
N THR A 240 -36.39 -14.89 3.96
CA THR A 240 -37.48 -13.99 3.56
C THR A 240 -38.03 -13.12 4.68
N CYS A 241 -37.59 -13.36 5.92
CA CYS A 241 -37.97 -12.63 7.12
C CYS A 241 -37.02 -11.47 7.44
N LEU A 242 -35.93 -11.32 6.69
CA LEU A 242 -35.02 -10.19 6.79
C LEU A 242 -35.24 -9.19 5.65
N ILE A 243 -34.94 -7.93 5.94
CA ILE A 243 -34.71 -6.89 4.95
C ILE A 243 -33.31 -6.35 5.16
N CYS A 244 -32.48 -6.48 4.13
CA CYS A 244 -31.12 -5.99 4.10
C CYS A 244 -31.04 -4.68 3.35
N MET A 245 -30.06 -3.84 3.68
CA MET A 245 -29.77 -2.59 3.00
C MET A 245 -28.26 -2.42 2.87
N CYS A 246 -27.83 -1.91 1.72
CA CYS A 246 -26.44 -1.56 1.46
C CYS A 246 -26.13 -0.18 2.03
N LEU A 247 -25.15 -0.12 2.92
CA LEU A 247 -24.64 1.09 3.57
C LEU A 247 -23.31 1.52 2.93
N ASP A 248 -22.74 2.61 3.45
CA ASP A 248 -21.42 3.08 3.04
C ASP A 248 -20.34 2.04 3.35
N ARG A 249 -19.22 2.12 2.63
CA ARG A 249 -18.05 1.23 2.80
C ARG A 249 -18.41 -0.26 2.61
N GLN A 250 -19.31 -0.54 1.68
CA GLN A 250 -19.73 -1.90 1.29
C GLN A 250 -20.29 -2.73 2.45
N ARG A 251 -20.90 -2.07 3.44
CA ARG A 251 -21.50 -2.75 4.59
C ARG A 251 -22.95 -3.12 4.33
N ILE A 252 -23.28 -4.39 4.56
CA ILE A 252 -24.66 -4.87 4.49
C ILE A 252 -25.23 -4.91 5.92
N ASN A 253 -26.37 -4.25 6.12
CA ASN A 253 -27.10 -4.30 7.39
C ASN A 253 -28.49 -4.91 7.16
N CYS A 254 -28.81 -5.95 7.92
CA CYS A 254 -30.07 -6.69 7.80
C CYS A 254 -30.88 -6.59 9.09
N THR A 255 -32.17 -6.31 8.95
CA THR A 255 -33.12 -6.21 10.07
C THR A 255 -34.31 -7.13 9.84
N ALA A 256 -34.99 -7.54 10.91
CA ALA A 256 -36.23 -8.30 10.80
C ALA A 256 -37.29 -7.47 10.08
N ARG A 257 -38.03 -8.09 9.15
CA ARG A 257 -39.12 -7.41 8.44
C ARG A 257 -40.19 -6.98 9.45
N PRO A 258 -40.65 -5.72 9.39
CA PRO A 258 -41.69 -5.24 10.29
C PRO A 258 -43.03 -5.93 10.01
N CYS A 259 -43.67 -6.40 11.08
CA CYS A 259 -44.99 -7.04 11.05
C CYS A 259 -46.06 -5.99 11.32
N PHE A 260 -46.77 -5.53 10.28
CA PHE A 260 -47.66 -4.37 10.40
C PHE A 260 -49.12 -4.68 10.80
N ASP A 261 -49.59 -5.94 10.75
CA ASP A 261 -51.04 -6.21 10.91
C ASP A 261 -51.44 -7.53 11.62
N HIS A 262 -50.54 -8.15 12.39
CA HIS A 262 -50.88 -9.38 13.11
C HIS A 262 -51.49 -9.07 14.49
N LYS A 263 -52.71 -8.52 14.53
CA LYS A 263 -53.48 -8.46 15.78
C LYS A 263 -53.96 -9.86 16.13
N ALA A 264 -53.61 -10.32 17.33
CA ALA A 264 -54.12 -11.57 17.88
C ALA A 264 -55.66 -11.52 17.94
N PRO A 265 -56.37 -12.58 17.49
CA PRO A 265 -57.82 -12.67 17.67
C PRO A 265 -58.19 -12.73 19.15
N ALA A 266 -59.36 -12.22 19.50
CA ALA A 266 -59.91 -12.37 20.84
C ALA A 266 -60.54 -13.77 20.98
N CYS A 267 -59.99 -14.60 21.88
CA CYS A 267 -60.47 -15.96 22.10
C CYS A 267 -61.66 -16.03 23.06
N GLY A 268 -62.51 -17.04 22.89
CA GLY A 268 -63.66 -17.28 23.78
C GLY A 268 -63.28 -17.77 25.18
N PRO A 269 -64.24 -17.90 26.11
CA PRO A 269 -64.00 -18.23 27.53
C PRO A 269 -63.29 -19.57 27.81
N CYS A 270 -63.31 -20.50 26.84
CA CYS A 270 -62.69 -21.83 26.94
C CYS A 270 -61.57 -22.05 25.91
N GLU A 271 -61.13 -20.98 25.25
CA GLU A 271 -60.13 -21.01 24.21
C GLU A 271 -58.88 -20.25 24.67
N VAL A 272 -57.72 -20.78 24.33
CA VAL A 272 -56.43 -20.15 24.61
C VAL A 272 -55.80 -19.73 23.29
N LEU A 273 -55.27 -18.51 23.27
CA LEU A 273 -54.49 -18.00 22.15
C LEU A 273 -53.23 -18.85 21.97
N ARG A 274 -53.03 -19.40 20.79
CA ARG A 274 -51.90 -20.25 20.42
C ARG A 274 -51.25 -19.70 19.16
N GLU A 275 -49.93 -19.72 19.12
CA GLU A 275 -49.20 -19.40 17.91
C GLU A 275 -49.36 -20.55 16.90
N LYS A 276 -49.67 -20.21 15.66
CA LYS A 276 -49.74 -21.18 14.58
C LYS A 276 -48.35 -21.73 14.30
N ARG A 277 -48.27 -23.05 14.13
CA ARG A 277 -47.00 -23.76 13.85
C ARG A 277 -46.37 -23.41 12.49
N GLU A 278 -47.14 -22.85 11.56
CA GLU A 278 -46.71 -22.55 10.19
C GLU A 278 -46.41 -21.06 9.95
N SER A 279 -46.30 -20.27 11.04
CA SER A 279 -45.92 -18.86 10.97
C SER A 279 -44.52 -18.72 10.37
N LYS A 280 -44.40 -18.16 9.16
CA LYS A 280 -43.09 -18.09 8.45
C LYS A 280 -42.16 -17.02 9.01
N CYS A 281 -42.65 -15.79 9.16
CA CYS A 281 -41.82 -14.63 9.52
C CYS A 281 -42.43 -13.75 10.61
N CYS A 282 -43.75 -13.63 10.62
CA CYS A 282 -44.50 -12.92 11.65
C CYS A 282 -45.33 -13.94 12.43
N PRO A 283 -45.42 -13.79 13.77
CA PRO A 283 -46.21 -14.71 14.58
C PRO A 283 -47.69 -14.55 14.22
N GLU A 284 -48.32 -15.64 13.80
CA GLU A 284 -49.77 -15.73 13.63
C GLU A 284 -50.38 -16.46 14.82
N TYR A 285 -51.53 -16.00 15.29
CA TYR A 285 -52.21 -16.61 16.44
C TYR A 285 -53.59 -17.14 16.06
N GLU A 286 -53.98 -18.26 16.65
CA GLU A 286 -55.29 -18.90 16.54
C GLU A 286 -55.82 -19.28 17.93
N CYS A 287 -57.13 -19.49 18.06
CA CYS A 287 -57.75 -19.89 19.32
C CYS A 287 -57.90 -21.42 19.37
N GLY A 288 -57.33 -22.05 20.39
CA GLY A 288 -57.41 -23.50 20.60
C GLY A 288 -58.12 -23.88 21.90
N MET A 289 -58.90 -24.95 21.89
CA MET A 289 -59.63 -25.40 23.09
C MET A 289 -58.70 -25.85 24.23
N TYR A 290 -59.04 -25.44 25.45
CA TYR A 290 -58.39 -25.89 26.66
C TYR A 290 -58.88 -27.30 27.03
N HIS A 291 -58.06 -28.33 26.80
CA HIS A 291 -58.36 -29.68 27.26
C HIS A 291 -58.10 -29.79 28.77
N ILE A 292 -59.15 -29.72 29.58
CA ILE A 292 -59.10 -30.15 30.98
C ILE A 292 -59.14 -31.68 30.98
N THR A 293 -57.99 -32.33 31.10
CA THR A 293 -57.93 -33.73 31.54
C THR A 293 -58.41 -33.74 32.99
N ARG A 294 -59.70 -34.07 33.20
CA ARG A 294 -60.22 -34.38 34.54
C ARG A 294 -59.45 -35.59 35.05
N ILE A 295 -58.51 -35.36 35.97
CA ILE A 295 -57.98 -36.42 36.83
C ILE A 295 -59.11 -36.73 37.80
N PHE A 296 -59.84 -37.82 37.54
CA PHE A 296 -60.77 -38.38 38.51
C PHE A 296 -59.92 -39.06 39.59
N TYR A 297 -59.94 -38.50 40.80
CA TYR A 297 -59.43 -39.14 42.02
C TYR A 297 -60.50 -40.07 42.62
#